data_AF-A0A7J5AAR0-F1
#
_entry.id   AF-A0A7J5AAR0-F1
#
_cell.length_a   1.000
_cell.length_b   1.000
_cell.length_c   1.000
_cell.angle_alpha   90.00
_cell.angle_beta   90.00
_cell.angle_gamma   90.00
#
_symmetry.space_group_name_H-M   'P 1'
#
loop_
_entity.id
_entity.type
_entity.pdbx_description
1 polymer ?
#
loop_
_entity_poly.entity_id
_entity_poly.type
_entity_poly.pdbx_seq_one_letter_code
_entity_poly.pdbx_strand_id
1 'polypeptide(L)'
;MENLTEYIDIISLGHSLGYVLSAFIIFYLGKLIYSLINKKINIAHELVEKDNFAFILSYTGYFVGLVIILGGAIIGESVDFYTDLFHIGTYSLIGIVLLHISILISNKLILPKFDIKKEIVEDKNEGTGVIEACIYIANALILHGALIGESESFQEGILTFISYWVIGNIMLIIASKIFTLWIRFDVHDHIEKDNVAVGISFGGAILAIGIVIMNALLDPFIDWTTTLIDVSLQTVLGIILLPIMRFLTDKILLPGRTLTDEIINQEKPNIGAGLLEAFAYVGSAILITWSI
;
A
#
# COMPACT_ATOMS: atom_id res chain seq x y z
N MET A 1 -5.37 41.43 -27.70
CA MET A 1 -4.69 40.37 -26.92
C MET A 1 -4.77 40.81 -25.49
N GLU A 2 -5.82 40.38 -24.79
CA GLU A 2 -5.84 40.42 -23.32
C GLU A 2 -4.56 39.74 -22.84
N ASN A 3 -3.87 40.37 -21.89
CA ASN A 3 -2.56 39.94 -21.45
C ASN A 3 -2.68 38.53 -20.85
N LEU A 4 -2.02 37.55 -21.47
CA LEU A 4 -1.97 36.15 -21.00
C LEU A 4 -1.55 36.03 -19.51
N THR A 5 -0.84 37.03 -19.00
CA THR A 5 -0.42 37.17 -17.60
C THR A 5 -1.55 37.39 -16.61
N GLU A 6 -2.76 37.77 -17.05
CA GLU A 6 -3.95 37.89 -16.19
C GLU A 6 -4.57 36.51 -15.88
N TYR A 7 -4.25 35.51 -16.71
CA TYR A 7 -4.71 34.13 -16.56
C TYR A 7 -3.63 33.16 -16.06
N ILE A 8 -2.34 33.56 -16.09
CA ILE A 8 -1.20 32.73 -15.69
C ILE A 8 -0.48 33.38 -14.51
N ASP A 9 -0.67 32.81 -13.33
CA ASP A 9 0.15 33.12 -12.16
C ASP A 9 1.52 32.41 -12.27
N ILE A 10 2.51 33.15 -12.78
CA ILE A 10 3.88 32.66 -12.99
C ILE A 10 4.52 32.23 -11.66
N ILE A 11 4.16 32.86 -10.54
CA ILE A 11 4.73 32.55 -9.23
C ILE A 11 4.19 31.19 -8.75
N SER A 12 2.87 31.00 -8.81
CA SER A 12 2.23 29.72 -8.50
C SER A 12 2.76 28.58 -9.38
N LEU A 13 2.99 28.84 -10.68
CA LEU A 13 3.59 27.88 -11.59
C LEU A 13 5.03 27.54 -11.20
N GLY A 14 5.81 28.54 -10.79
CA GLY A 14 7.16 28.37 -10.26
C GLY A 14 7.20 27.51 -8.99
N HIS A 15 6.28 27.74 -8.05
CA HIS A 15 6.15 26.93 -6.83
C HIS A 15 5.80 25.47 -7.16
N SER A 16 4.82 25.27 -8.04
CA SER A 16 4.42 23.94 -8.51
C SER A 16 5.59 23.18 -9.15
N LEU A 17 6.42 23.85 -9.95
CA LEU A 17 7.64 23.28 -10.50
C LEU A 17 8.64 22.89 -9.39
N GLY A 18 8.79 23.74 -8.38
CA GLY A 18 9.62 23.47 -7.20
C GLY A 18 9.19 22.21 -6.45
N TYR A 19 7.88 22.05 -6.21
CA TYR A 19 7.32 20.85 -5.56
C TYR A 19 7.56 19.60 -6.40
N VAL A 20 7.33 19.65 -7.72
CA VAL A 20 7.61 18.52 -8.62
C VAL A 20 9.10 18.16 -8.63
N LEU A 21 10.01 19.14 -8.72
CA LEU A 21 11.45 18.88 -8.67
C LEU A 21 11.89 18.27 -7.35
N SER A 22 11.35 18.76 -6.22
CA SER A 22 11.62 18.20 -4.90
C SER A 22 11.16 16.73 -4.81
N ALA A 23 9.99 16.43 -5.37
CA ALA A 23 9.45 15.07 -5.42
C ALA A 23 10.35 14.14 -6.24
N PHE A 24 10.87 14.59 -7.39
CA PHE A 24 11.81 13.80 -8.20
C PHE A 24 13.13 13.52 -7.45
N ILE A 25 13.67 14.51 -6.75
CA ILE A 25 14.89 14.35 -5.95
C ILE A 25 14.66 13.31 -4.86
N ILE A 26 13.55 13.43 -4.11
CA ILE A 26 13.23 12.52 -3.01
C ILE A 26 12.92 11.11 -3.54
N PHE A 27 12.21 10.98 -4.66
CA PHE A 27 11.97 9.71 -5.33
C PHE A 27 13.30 9.01 -5.68
N TYR A 28 14.26 9.76 -6.22
CA TYR A 28 15.60 9.25 -6.50
C TYR A 28 16.35 8.85 -5.23
N LEU A 29 16.24 9.63 -4.14
CA LEU A 29 16.78 9.24 -2.84
C LEU A 29 16.14 7.95 -2.31
N GLY A 30 14.82 7.78 -2.47
CA GLY A 30 14.12 6.54 -2.16
C GLY A 30 14.72 5.34 -2.90
N LYS A 31 14.90 5.45 -4.22
CA LYS A 31 15.61 4.43 -5.02
C LYS A 31 16.98 4.06 -4.41
N LEU A 32 17.77 5.06 -4.02
CA LEU A 32 19.08 4.83 -3.39
C LEU A 32 18.95 4.12 -2.04
N ILE A 33 18.00 4.53 -1.20
CA ILE A 33 17.71 3.91 0.09
C ILE A 33 17.32 2.43 -0.10
N TYR A 34 16.46 2.12 -1.07
CA TYR A 34 16.10 0.73 -1.39
C TYR A 34 17.33 -0.11 -1.72
N SER A 35 18.22 0.42 -2.58
CA SER A 35 19.48 -0.26 -2.93
C SER A 35 20.41 -0.44 -1.72
N LEU A 36 20.45 0.54 -0.81
CA LEU A 36 21.25 0.48 0.41
C LEU A 36 20.70 -0.52 1.44
N ILE A 37 19.39 -0.72 1.49
CA ILE A 37 18.75 -1.69 2.38
C ILE A 37 18.87 -3.11 1.81
N ASN A 38 18.77 -3.25 0.48
CA ASN A 38 18.81 -4.53 -0.22
C ASN A 38 20.16 -4.82 -0.88
N LYS A 39 21.29 -4.52 -0.23
CA LYS A 39 22.66 -4.68 -0.79
C LYS A 39 23.00 -6.08 -1.30
N LYS A 40 22.31 -7.11 -0.81
CA LYS A 40 22.51 -8.50 -1.22
C LYS A 40 21.88 -8.82 -2.58
N ILE A 41 20.96 -7.97 -3.05
CA ILE A 41 20.27 -8.14 -4.33
C ILE A 41 20.97 -7.26 -5.37
N ASN A 42 21.50 -7.88 -6.42
CA ASN A 42 21.99 -7.14 -7.57
C ASN A 42 20.79 -6.73 -8.45
N ILE A 43 20.25 -5.53 -8.21
CA ILE A 43 19.05 -5.01 -8.87
C ILE A 43 19.19 -5.03 -10.39
N ALA A 44 20.35 -4.65 -10.95
CA ALA A 44 20.55 -4.64 -12.40
C ALA A 44 20.51 -6.05 -12.99
N HIS A 45 21.12 -7.01 -12.29
CA HIS A 45 21.10 -8.41 -12.71
C HIS A 45 19.68 -9.00 -12.64
N GLU A 46 18.93 -8.77 -11.55
CA GLU A 46 17.54 -9.23 -11.44
C GLU A 46 16.62 -8.60 -12.48
N LEU A 47 16.78 -7.30 -12.73
CA LEU A 47 15.91 -6.52 -13.62
C LEU A 47 16.20 -6.74 -15.10
N VAL A 48 17.48 -6.84 -15.51
CA VAL A 48 17.90 -6.78 -16.92
C VAL A 48 18.47 -8.09 -17.43
N GLU A 49 19.17 -8.86 -16.59
CA GLU A 49 19.83 -10.09 -17.04
C GLU A 49 18.95 -11.33 -16.81
N LYS A 50 18.27 -11.39 -15.66
CA LYS A 50 17.39 -12.52 -15.29
C LYS A 50 15.94 -12.35 -15.73
N ASP A 51 15.55 -11.15 -16.13
CA ASP A 51 14.16 -10.73 -16.38
C ASP A 51 13.22 -11.26 -15.27
N ASN A 52 13.63 -11.10 -14.00
CA ASN A 52 12.92 -11.69 -12.88
C ASN A 52 11.60 -10.94 -12.62
N PHE A 53 10.51 -11.45 -13.18
CA PHE A 53 9.20 -10.80 -13.10
C PHE A 53 8.68 -10.67 -11.66
N ALA A 54 8.90 -11.66 -10.80
CA ALA A 54 8.55 -11.59 -9.38
C ALA A 54 9.25 -10.41 -8.68
N PHE A 55 10.54 -10.23 -8.93
CA PHE A 55 11.30 -9.09 -8.42
C PHE A 55 10.77 -7.76 -8.98
N ILE A 56 10.48 -7.70 -10.28
CA ILE A 56 9.95 -6.50 -10.93
C ILE A 56 8.60 -6.07 -10.34
N LEU A 57 7.71 -7.02 -10.03
CA LEU A 57 6.42 -6.76 -9.38
C LEU A 57 6.63 -6.08 -8.02
N SER A 58 7.41 -6.70 -7.13
CA SER A 58 7.74 -6.13 -5.81
C SER A 58 8.41 -4.76 -5.92
N TYR A 59 9.42 -4.64 -6.78
CA TYR A 59 10.19 -3.41 -6.97
C TYR A 59 9.33 -2.27 -7.53
N THR A 60 8.38 -2.57 -8.41
CA THR A 60 7.41 -1.60 -8.91
C THR A 60 6.44 -1.18 -7.81
N GLY A 61 5.95 -2.13 -6.99
CA GLY A 61 5.11 -1.82 -5.83
C GLY A 61 5.77 -0.87 -4.84
N TYR A 62 7.07 -1.01 -4.60
CA TYR A 62 7.86 -0.06 -3.81
C TYR A 62 7.81 1.36 -4.41
N PHE A 63 8.01 1.52 -5.72
CA PHE A 63 7.95 2.83 -6.38
C PHE A 63 6.55 3.43 -6.40
N VAL A 64 5.49 2.63 -6.55
CA VAL A 64 4.11 3.09 -6.36
C VAL A 64 3.94 3.62 -4.94
N GLY A 65 4.47 2.92 -3.94
CA GLY A 65 4.48 3.37 -2.56
C GLY A 65 5.20 4.72 -2.35
N LEU A 66 6.35 4.93 -3.02
CA LEU A 66 7.05 6.22 -2.98
C LEU A 66 6.18 7.36 -3.53
N VAL A 67 5.50 7.13 -4.66
CA VAL A 67 4.62 8.16 -5.27
C VAL A 67 3.46 8.49 -4.34
N ILE A 68 2.87 7.50 -3.67
CA ILE A 68 1.77 7.70 -2.72
C ILE A 68 2.21 8.55 -1.51
N ILE A 69 3.38 8.26 -0.94
CA ILE A 69 3.95 9.04 0.18
C ILE A 69 4.23 10.48 -0.25
N LEU A 70 4.87 10.66 -1.41
CA LEU A 70 5.14 11.99 -1.97
C LEU A 70 3.84 12.76 -2.23
N GLY A 71 2.82 12.09 -2.75
CA GLY A 71 1.50 12.68 -2.96
C GLY A 71 0.89 13.19 -1.65
N GLY A 72 0.98 12.42 -0.56
CA GLY A 72 0.49 12.84 0.75
C GLY A 72 1.21 14.09 1.26
N ALA A 73 2.54 14.12 1.13
CA ALA A 73 3.35 15.26 1.58
C ALA A 73 3.14 16.53 0.74
N ILE A 74 2.72 16.41 -0.52
CA ILE A 74 2.44 17.56 -1.42
C ILE A 74 1.01 18.09 -1.24
N ILE A 75 0.03 17.21 -0.95
CA ILE A 75 -1.40 17.57 -0.83
C ILE A 75 -1.71 18.28 0.50
N GLY A 76 -0.90 18.07 1.54
CA GLY A 76 -1.08 18.71 2.85
C GLY A 76 -1.15 20.24 2.80
N GLU A 77 -1.51 20.85 3.92
CA GLU A 77 -1.70 22.31 4.00
C GLU A 77 -0.46 23.08 3.54
N SER A 78 -0.68 24.04 2.64
CA SER A 78 0.35 24.93 2.12
C SER A 78 0.38 26.21 2.95
N VAL A 79 1.59 26.59 3.41
CA VAL A 79 1.81 27.80 4.21
C VAL A 79 2.59 28.83 3.40
N ASP A 80 3.80 28.46 3.00
CA ASP A 80 4.65 29.25 2.12
C ASP A 80 5.64 28.31 1.41
N PHE A 81 6.17 28.75 0.27
CA PHE A 81 6.99 27.90 -0.59
C PHE A 81 8.17 27.23 0.12
N TYR A 82 8.88 27.93 1.01
CA TYR A 82 10.06 27.38 1.67
C TYR A 82 9.68 26.39 2.77
N THR A 83 8.64 26.71 3.53
CA THR A 83 8.08 25.81 4.54
C THR A 83 7.52 24.54 3.90
N ASP A 84 6.80 24.68 2.79
CA ASP A 84 6.26 23.55 2.03
C ASP A 84 7.37 22.63 1.53
N LEU A 85 8.45 23.18 0.95
CA LEU A 85 9.61 22.39 0.53
C LEU A 85 10.28 21.65 1.70
N PHE A 86 10.38 22.30 2.86
CA PHE A 86 10.93 21.70 4.07
C PHE A 86 10.04 20.56 4.59
N HIS A 87 8.72 20.75 4.60
CA HIS A 87 7.75 19.73 4.98
C HIS A 87 7.75 18.55 4.00
N ILE A 88 7.64 18.81 2.69
CA ILE A 88 7.71 17.78 1.64
C ILE A 88 8.98 16.94 1.81
N GLY A 89 10.13 17.59 1.98
CA GLY A 89 11.41 16.91 2.22
C GLY A 89 11.40 16.05 3.47
N THR A 90 11.00 16.61 4.61
CA THR A 90 11.13 15.93 5.90
C THR A 90 10.13 14.80 6.05
N TYR A 91 8.84 15.04 5.78
CA TYR A 91 7.80 14.04 5.89
C TYR A 91 8.00 12.88 4.92
N SER A 92 8.42 13.18 3.67
CA SER A 92 8.68 12.11 2.70
C SER A 92 9.88 11.25 3.08
N LEU A 93 10.97 11.84 3.59
CA LEU A 93 12.13 11.06 4.04
C LEU A 93 11.79 10.17 5.25
N ILE A 94 11.03 10.69 6.22
CA ILE A 94 10.54 9.91 7.35
C ILE A 94 9.61 8.80 6.84
N GLY A 95 8.65 9.12 5.96
CA GLY A 95 7.74 8.16 5.35
C GLY A 95 8.46 7.03 4.63
N ILE A 96 9.53 7.32 3.89
CA ILE A 96 10.36 6.29 3.23
C ILE A 96 11.02 5.35 4.24
N VAL A 97 11.53 5.88 5.36
CA VAL A 97 12.11 5.07 6.43
C VAL A 97 11.04 4.20 7.08
N LEU A 98 9.90 4.80 7.42
CA LEU A 98 8.76 4.09 8.02
C LEU A 98 8.21 3.00 7.08
N LEU A 99 8.17 3.24 5.76
CA LEU A 99 7.76 2.25 4.77
C LEU A 99 8.65 0.99 4.80
N HIS A 100 9.97 1.16 4.91
CA HIS A 100 10.87 0.01 5.02
C HIS A 100 10.71 -0.73 6.34
N ILE A 101 10.48 -0.01 7.45
CA ILE A 101 10.17 -0.62 8.74
C ILE A 101 8.87 -1.43 8.66
N SER A 102 7.82 -0.85 8.07
CA SER A 102 6.54 -1.51 7.81
C SER A 102 6.69 -2.81 7.04
N ILE A 103 7.56 -2.85 6.03
CA ILE A 103 7.77 -4.05 5.21
C ILE A 103 8.46 -5.15 6.01
N LEU A 104 9.48 -4.81 6.80
CA LEU A 104 10.12 -5.77 7.69
C LEU A 104 9.14 -6.37 8.70
N ILE A 105 8.27 -5.53 9.28
CA ILE A 105 7.24 -5.96 10.23
C ILE A 105 6.19 -6.82 9.52
N SER A 106 5.66 -6.36 8.38
CA SER A 106 4.61 -7.03 7.61
C SER A 106 5.07 -8.39 7.12
N ASN A 107 6.26 -8.48 6.52
CA ASN A 107 6.83 -9.76 6.06
C ASN A 107 6.96 -10.75 7.22
N LYS A 108 7.43 -10.28 8.38
CA LYS A 108 7.60 -11.15 9.55
C LYS A 108 6.28 -11.57 10.22
N LEU A 109 5.27 -10.70 10.24
CA LEU A 109 4.06 -10.92 11.04
C LEU A 109 2.85 -11.40 10.21
N ILE A 110 2.78 -11.05 8.94
CA ILE A 110 1.73 -11.48 7.99
C ILE A 110 2.17 -12.76 7.26
N LEU A 111 3.46 -12.87 6.88
CA LEU A 111 4.00 -13.99 6.10
C LEU A 111 5.12 -14.76 6.84
N PRO A 112 4.89 -15.29 8.06
CA PRO A 112 5.97 -15.84 8.89
C PRO A 112 6.54 -17.19 8.45
N LYS A 113 5.90 -17.89 7.49
CA LYS A 113 6.20 -19.31 7.21
C LYS A 113 7.30 -19.54 6.16
N PHE A 114 7.65 -18.53 5.37
CA PHE A 114 8.64 -18.65 4.29
C PHE A 114 9.49 -17.38 4.15
N ASP A 115 10.63 -17.47 3.45
CA ASP A 115 11.52 -16.34 3.21
C ASP A 115 11.12 -15.60 1.93
N ILE A 116 10.50 -14.42 2.09
CA ILE A 116 10.05 -13.57 0.97
C ILE A 116 11.16 -13.27 -0.04
N LYS A 117 12.40 -13.04 0.42
CA LYS A 117 13.50 -12.70 -0.48
C LYS A 117 13.93 -13.91 -1.29
N LYS A 118 13.97 -15.09 -0.67
CA LYS A 118 14.24 -16.35 -1.37
C LYS A 118 13.18 -16.60 -2.43
N GLU A 119 11.91 -16.54 -2.06
CA GLU A 119 10.77 -16.76 -2.96
C GLU A 119 10.83 -15.83 -4.19
N ILE A 120 11.14 -14.56 -4.00
CA ILE A 120 11.17 -13.57 -5.09
C ILE A 120 12.45 -13.69 -5.95
N VAL A 121 13.61 -13.86 -5.34
CA VAL A 121 14.92 -13.74 -6.05
C VAL A 121 15.41 -15.09 -6.59
N GLU A 122 15.21 -16.16 -5.83
CA GLU A 122 15.68 -17.50 -6.19
C GLU A 122 14.59 -18.30 -6.90
N ASP A 123 13.41 -18.39 -6.28
CA ASP A 123 12.29 -19.21 -6.81
C ASP A 123 11.49 -18.48 -7.91
N LYS A 124 11.69 -17.16 -8.04
CA LYS A 124 10.97 -16.28 -8.99
C LYS A 124 9.45 -16.38 -8.85
N ASN A 125 8.97 -16.56 -7.63
CA ASN A 125 7.56 -16.72 -7.30
C ASN A 125 6.81 -15.39 -7.51
N GLU A 126 6.11 -15.29 -8.64
CA GLU A 126 5.34 -14.11 -9.03
C GLU A 126 4.24 -13.78 -8.01
N GLY A 127 3.63 -14.80 -7.38
CA GLY A 127 2.61 -14.63 -6.35
C GLY A 127 3.16 -13.88 -5.14
N THR A 128 4.35 -14.28 -4.67
CA THR A 128 5.03 -13.56 -3.58
C THR A 128 5.43 -12.14 -4.00
N GLY A 129 5.88 -11.96 -5.25
CA GLY A 129 6.16 -10.64 -5.82
C GLY A 129 4.95 -9.70 -5.81
N VAL A 130 3.75 -10.20 -6.19
CA VAL A 130 2.49 -9.44 -6.11
C VAL A 130 2.15 -9.10 -4.67
N ILE A 131 2.25 -10.06 -3.75
CA ILE A 131 1.92 -9.80 -2.33
C ILE A 131 2.83 -8.71 -1.76
N GLU A 132 4.15 -8.79 -1.98
CA GLU A 132 5.07 -7.78 -1.46
C GLU A 132 4.78 -6.40 -2.07
N ALA A 133 4.45 -6.33 -3.36
CA ALA A 133 3.99 -5.10 -4.00
C ALA A 133 2.74 -4.51 -3.33
N CYS A 134 1.74 -5.34 -3.05
CA CYS A 134 0.52 -4.92 -2.35
C CYS A 134 0.81 -4.49 -0.89
N ILE A 135 1.76 -5.11 -0.20
CA ILE A 135 2.17 -4.68 1.16
C ILE A 135 2.86 -3.30 1.09
N TYR A 136 3.72 -3.04 0.10
CA TYR A 136 4.31 -1.71 -0.10
C TYR A 136 3.22 -0.65 -0.32
N ILE A 137 2.26 -0.94 -1.22
CA ILE A 137 1.20 0.00 -1.55
C ILE A 137 0.28 0.22 -0.33
N ALA A 138 -0.16 -0.85 0.36
CA ALA A 138 -1.02 -0.74 1.53
C ALA A 138 -0.38 0.09 2.66
N ASN A 139 0.91 -0.13 2.95
CA ASN A 139 1.62 0.66 3.96
C ASN A 139 1.86 2.10 3.52
N ALA A 140 2.10 2.34 2.22
CA ALA A 140 2.20 3.68 1.69
C ALA A 140 0.86 4.44 1.76
N LEU A 141 -0.27 3.77 1.52
CA LEU A 141 -1.62 4.34 1.70
C LEU A 141 -1.85 4.72 3.17
N ILE A 142 -1.46 3.86 4.12
CA ILE A 142 -1.54 4.18 5.56
C ILE A 142 -0.69 5.42 5.89
N LEU A 143 0.54 5.48 5.38
CA LEU A 143 1.41 6.64 5.56
C LEU A 143 0.81 7.90 4.91
N HIS A 144 0.17 7.77 3.74
CA HIS A 144 -0.51 8.87 3.06
C HIS A 144 -1.67 9.41 3.89
N GLY A 145 -2.54 8.55 4.42
CA GLY A 145 -3.61 8.96 5.34
C GLY A 145 -3.04 9.69 6.56
N ALA A 146 -1.94 9.18 7.11
CA ALA A 146 -1.26 9.78 8.24
C ALA A 146 -0.57 11.14 7.97
N LEU A 147 -0.35 11.50 6.70
CA LEU A 147 0.27 12.77 6.30
C LEU A 147 -0.74 13.89 6.05
N ILE A 148 -1.99 13.57 5.73
CA ILE A 148 -3.01 14.55 5.38
C ILE A 148 -3.63 15.21 6.62
N GLY A 149 -3.57 14.54 7.79
CA GLY A 149 -4.13 15.07 9.04
C GLY A 149 -3.52 16.42 9.46
N GLU A 150 -4.38 17.32 9.94
CA GLU A 150 -4.00 18.66 10.39
C GLU A 150 -3.19 18.61 11.72
N SER A 151 -2.28 19.57 11.91
CA SER A 151 -1.54 19.73 13.17
C SER A 151 -1.24 21.20 13.46
N GLU A 152 -1.29 21.61 14.73
CA GLU A 152 -1.03 23.01 15.12
C GLU A 152 0.45 23.38 15.05
N SER A 153 1.35 22.40 15.14
CA SER A 153 2.80 22.60 15.07
C SER A 153 3.52 21.47 14.36
N PHE A 154 4.69 21.77 13.78
CA PHE A 154 5.52 20.76 13.11
C PHE A 154 5.89 19.57 14.02
N GLN A 155 6.16 19.84 15.31
CA GLN A 155 6.53 18.77 16.25
C GLN A 155 5.34 17.83 16.52
N GLU A 156 4.15 18.38 16.70
CA GLU A 156 2.93 17.60 16.85
C GLU A 156 2.60 16.84 15.58
N GLY A 157 2.75 17.46 14.40
CA GLY A 157 2.55 16.80 13.12
C GLY A 157 3.44 15.57 12.94
N ILE A 158 4.72 15.64 13.33
CA ILE A 158 5.62 14.47 13.31
C ILE A 158 5.17 13.39 14.30
N LEU A 159 4.74 13.77 15.50
CA LEU A 159 4.27 12.83 16.52
C LEU A 159 2.97 12.11 16.10
N THR A 160 2.02 12.86 15.54
CA THR A 160 0.76 12.34 15.02
C THR A 160 1.01 11.44 13.82
N PHE A 161 1.86 11.85 12.88
CA PHE A 161 2.24 11.02 11.72
C PHE A 161 2.80 9.65 12.13
N ILE A 162 3.75 9.63 13.07
CA ILE A 162 4.34 8.38 13.57
C ILE A 162 3.29 7.55 14.32
N SER A 163 2.45 8.18 15.14
CA SER A 163 1.42 7.48 15.91
C SER A 163 0.36 6.84 15.00
N TYR A 164 -0.11 7.56 13.97
CA TYR A 164 -1.05 7.04 12.97
C TYR A 164 -0.42 5.90 12.17
N TRP A 165 0.86 6.02 11.80
CA TRP A 165 1.61 4.93 11.19
C TRP A 165 1.64 3.67 12.07
N VAL A 166 1.90 3.81 13.38
CA VAL A 166 1.89 2.68 14.33
C VAL A 166 0.50 2.03 14.39
N ILE A 167 -0.55 2.83 14.57
CA ILE A 167 -1.93 2.35 14.67
C ILE A 167 -2.31 1.62 13.38
N GLY A 168 -2.11 2.26 12.23
CA GLY A 168 -2.43 1.67 10.93
C GLY A 168 -1.69 0.37 10.66
N ASN A 169 -0.41 0.27 11.01
CA ASN A 169 0.36 -0.97 10.86
C ASN A 169 -0.18 -2.09 11.77
N ILE A 170 -0.49 -1.78 13.02
CA ILE A 170 -1.11 -2.76 13.94
C ILE A 170 -2.42 -3.27 13.36
N MET A 171 -3.28 -2.36 12.88
CA MET A 171 -4.56 -2.71 12.28
C MET A 171 -4.38 -3.55 11.01
N LEU A 172 -3.43 -3.22 10.14
CA LEU A 172 -3.14 -3.99 8.93
C LEU A 172 -2.73 -5.43 9.26
N ILE A 173 -1.90 -5.63 10.27
CA ILE A 173 -1.44 -6.95 10.70
C ILE A 173 -2.61 -7.75 11.29
N ILE A 174 -3.40 -7.15 12.18
CA ILE A 174 -4.56 -7.81 12.80
C ILE A 174 -5.58 -8.19 11.73
N ALA A 175 -5.93 -7.25 10.86
CA ALA A 175 -6.90 -7.44 9.77
C ALA A 175 -6.45 -8.55 8.82
N SER A 176 -5.19 -8.53 8.40
CA SER A 176 -4.63 -9.56 7.49
C SER A 176 -4.67 -10.94 8.14
N LYS A 177 -4.36 -11.06 9.44
CA LYS A 177 -4.46 -12.33 10.17
C LYS A 177 -5.90 -12.81 10.28
N ILE A 178 -6.83 -11.94 10.65
CA ILE A 178 -8.26 -12.28 10.73
C ILE A 178 -8.75 -12.77 9.36
N PHE A 179 -8.36 -12.08 8.28
CA PHE A 179 -8.71 -12.47 6.93
C PHE A 179 -8.19 -13.89 6.58
N THR A 180 -6.94 -14.23 6.92
CA THR A 180 -6.42 -15.59 6.70
C THR A 180 -7.17 -16.67 7.49
N LEU A 181 -7.78 -16.35 8.64
CA LEU A 181 -8.60 -17.30 9.40
C LEU A 181 -9.96 -17.58 8.73
N TRP A 182 -10.42 -16.70 7.85
CA TRP A 182 -11.69 -16.84 7.15
C TRP A 182 -11.57 -17.61 5.85
N ILE A 183 -10.39 -17.53 5.21
CA ILE A 183 -10.08 -18.36 4.05
C ILE A 183 -9.99 -19.83 4.50
N ARG A 184 -10.68 -20.71 3.75
CA ARG A 184 -10.78 -22.15 4.08
C ARG A 184 -9.58 -22.98 3.64
N PHE A 185 -8.46 -22.34 3.34
CA PHE A 185 -7.21 -22.98 2.91
C PHE A 185 -6.01 -22.24 3.49
N ASP A 186 -4.86 -22.93 3.59
CA ASP A 186 -3.63 -22.33 4.11
C ASP A 186 -2.97 -21.49 3.02
N VAL A 187 -3.14 -20.16 3.12
CA VAL A 187 -2.59 -19.20 2.16
C VAL A 187 -1.07 -19.37 2.03
N HIS A 188 -0.35 -19.61 3.12
CA HIS A 188 1.10 -19.74 3.10
C HIS A 188 1.56 -21.00 2.35
N ASP A 189 0.90 -22.14 2.56
CA ASP A 189 1.22 -23.40 1.87
C ASP A 189 1.04 -23.28 0.36
N HIS A 190 0.02 -22.56 -0.10
CA HIS A 190 -0.19 -22.35 -1.53
C HIS A 190 0.80 -21.36 -2.14
N ILE A 191 1.20 -20.32 -1.41
CA ILE A 191 2.20 -19.38 -1.88
C ILE A 191 3.56 -20.07 -2.02
N GLU A 192 3.98 -20.89 -1.04
CA GLU A 192 5.22 -21.68 -1.09
C GLU A 192 5.23 -22.72 -2.23
N LYS A 193 4.06 -23.06 -2.80
CA LYS A 193 3.90 -23.90 -4.00
C LYS A 193 3.78 -23.08 -5.29
N ASP A 194 4.25 -21.83 -5.29
CA ASP A 194 4.23 -20.91 -6.44
C ASP A 194 2.82 -20.63 -7.00
N ASN A 195 1.77 -20.70 -6.17
CA ASN A 195 0.42 -20.40 -6.63
C ASN A 195 0.21 -18.88 -6.79
N VAL A 196 0.48 -18.39 -7.99
CA VAL A 196 0.31 -16.97 -8.38
C VAL A 196 -1.14 -16.49 -8.18
N ALA A 197 -2.14 -17.35 -8.40
CA ALA A 197 -3.55 -16.97 -8.23
C ALA A 197 -3.88 -16.66 -6.76
N VAL A 198 -3.33 -17.43 -5.82
CA VAL A 198 -3.42 -17.14 -4.37
C VAL A 198 -2.66 -15.86 -4.04
N GLY A 199 -1.48 -15.66 -4.62
CA GLY A 199 -0.69 -14.43 -4.44
C GLY A 199 -1.45 -13.17 -4.84
N ILE A 200 -2.09 -13.18 -6.01
CA ILE A 200 -2.90 -12.05 -6.49
C ILE A 200 -4.12 -11.82 -5.60
N SER A 201 -4.88 -12.87 -5.27
CA SER A 201 -6.07 -12.76 -4.42
C SER A 201 -5.72 -12.21 -3.03
N PHE A 202 -4.70 -12.78 -2.38
CA PHE A 202 -4.28 -12.34 -1.04
C PHE A 202 -3.66 -10.94 -1.06
N GLY A 203 -2.86 -10.61 -2.09
CA GLY A 203 -2.36 -9.25 -2.30
C GLY A 203 -3.48 -8.23 -2.45
N GLY A 204 -4.53 -8.57 -3.23
CA GLY A 204 -5.73 -7.74 -3.37
C GLY A 204 -6.47 -7.51 -2.05
N ALA A 205 -6.55 -8.53 -1.20
CA ALA A 205 -7.13 -8.40 0.14
C ALA A 205 -6.30 -7.47 1.04
N ILE A 206 -4.96 -7.63 1.06
CA ILE A 206 -4.05 -6.72 1.81
C ILE A 206 -4.23 -5.29 1.34
N LEU A 207 -4.28 -5.07 0.02
CA LEU A 207 -4.47 -3.75 -0.55
C LEU A 207 -5.84 -3.15 -0.16
N ALA A 208 -6.90 -3.94 -0.22
CA ALA A 208 -8.24 -3.52 0.21
C ALA A 208 -8.29 -3.12 1.69
N ILE A 209 -7.65 -3.90 2.57
CA ILE A 209 -7.50 -3.57 3.99
C ILE A 209 -6.72 -2.24 4.15
N GLY A 210 -5.63 -2.06 3.40
CA GLY A 210 -4.85 -0.82 3.40
C GLY A 210 -5.67 0.41 2.99
N ILE A 211 -6.54 0.28 1.99
CA ILE A 211 -7.46 1.35 1.54
C ILE A 211 -8.44 1.74 2.66
N VAL A 212 -9.06 0.76 3.33
CA VAL A 212 -10.00 1.02 4.43
C VAL A 212 -9.30 1.71 5.60
N ILE A 213 -8.11 1.23 5.98
CA ILE A 213 -7.34 1.83 7.09
C ILE A 213 -6.91 3.25 6.71
N MET A 214 -6.42 3.46 5.48
CA MET A 214 -6.08 4.80 5.00
C MET A 214 -7.27 5.75 5.14
N ASN A 215 -8.46 5.34 4.69
CA ASN A 215 -9.64 6.19 4.78
C ASN A 215 -9.93 6.61 6.22
N ALA A 216 -9.85 5.67 7.16
CA ALA A 216 -10.09 5.94 8.57
C ALA A 216 -9.02 6.84 9.23
N LEU A 217 -7.86 7.04 8.59
CA LEU A 217 -6.80 7.92 9.05
C LEU A 217 -6.83 9.30 8.39
N LEU A 218 -7.67 9.51 7.36
CA LEU A 218 -7.81 10.81 6.69
C LEU A 218 -8.58 11.82 7.52
N ASP A 219 -9.38 11.36 8.49
CA ASP A 219 -10.20 12.24 9.33
C ASP A 219 -9.31 13.17 10.17
N PRO A 220 -9.71 14.45 10.36
CA PRO A 220 -8.96 15.40 11.19
C PRO A 220 -8.71 14.87 12.60
N PHE A 221 -7.50 15.10 13.12
CA PHE A 221 -7.17 14.68 14.47
C PHE A 221 -7.94 15.52 15.49
N ILE A 222 -8.87 14.89 16.22
CA ILE A 222 -9.60 15.50 17.34
C ILE A 222 -8.92 15.13 18.67
N ASP A 223 -8.87 13.83 18.96
CA ASP A 223 -8.19 13.25 20.11
C ASP A 223 -7.92 11.75 19.88
N TRP A 224 -7.05 11.17 20.72
CA TRP A 224 -6.67 9.75 20.59
C TRP A 224 -7.81 8.77 20.82
N THR A 225 -8.77 9.08 21.69
CA THR A 225 -9.90 8.19 21.96
C THR A 225 -10.80 8.12 20.74
N THR A 226 -11.17 9.27 20.18
CA THR A 226 -11.97 9.39 18.96
C THR A 226 -11.27 8.69 17.79
N THR A 227 -10.00 9.00 17.56
CA THR A 227 -9.18 8.36 16.50
C THR A 227 -9.16 6.84 16.63
N LEU A 228 -8.92 6.31 17.83
CA LEU A 228 -8.86 4.85 18.02
C LEU A 228 -10.22 4.19 17.81
N ILE A 229 -11.31 4.84 18.20
CA ILE A 229 -12.67 4.34 17.97
C ILE A 229 -12.96 4.31 16.47
N ASP A 230 -12.73 5.40 15.77
CA ASP A 230 -13.08 5.53 14.34
C ASP A 230 -12.26 4.57 13.48
N VAL A 231 -10.93 4.54 13.68
CA VAL A 231 -10.04 3.59 12.98
C VAL A 231 -10.44 2.15 13.26
N SER A 232 -10.78 1.81 14.51
CA SER A 232 -11.18 0.45 14.87
C SER A 232 -12.52 0.08 14.22
N LEU A 233 -13.54 0.94 14.30
CA LEU A 233 -14.86 0.68 13.76
C LEU A 233 -14.82 0.57 12.24
N GLN A 234 -14.19 1.52 11.53
CA GLN A 234 -14.07 1.48 10.08
C GLN A 234 -13.28 0.25 9.62
N THR A 235 -12.17 -0.09 10.29
CA THR A 235 -11.39 -1.28 9.93
C THR A 235 -12.18 -2.57 10.17
N VAL A 236 -12.89 -2.70 11.29
CA VAL A 236 -13.72 -3.89 11.58
C VAL A 236 -14.85 -4.03 10.55
N LEU A 237 -15.53 -2.94 10.20
CA LEU A 237 -16.55 -2.93 9.16
C LEU A 237 -15.97 -3.36 7.81
N GLY A 238 -14.82 -2.80 7.42
CA GLY A 238 -14.13 -3.17 6.19
C GLY A 238 -13.77 -4.65 6.15
N ILE A 239 -13.18 -5.19 7.23
CA ILE A 239 -12.86 -6.62 7.34
C ILE A 239 -14.12 -7.46 7.13
N ILE A 240 -15.21 -7.19 7.87
CA ILE A 240 -16.48 -7.94 7.79
C ILE A 240 -17.07 -7.93 6.38
N LEU A 241 -16.90 -6.84 5.64
CA LEU A 241 -17.44 -6.72 4.29
C LEU A 241 -16.64 -7.55 3.27
N LEU A 242 -15.34 -7.80 3.46
CA LEU A 242 -14.53 -8.55 2.49
C LEU A 242 -15.08 -9.96 2.17
N PRO A 243 -15.47 -10.83 3.13
CA PRO A 243 -16.12 -12.11 2.84
C PRO A 243 -17.46 -11.98 2.14
N ILE A 244 -18.24 -10.96 2.52
CA ILE A 244 -19.55 -10.72 1.90
C ILE A 244 -19.32 -10.43 0.42
N MET A 245 -18.31 -9.62 0.10
CA MET A 245 -17.97 -9.27 -1.27
C MET A 245 -17.37 -10.44 -2.05
N ARG A 246 -16.58 -11.32 -1.40
CA ARG A 246 -16.17 -12.61 -1.99
C ARG A 246 -17.39 -13.46 -2.36
N PHE A 247 -18.34 -13.61 -1.44
CA PHE A 247 -19.57 -14.35 -1.69
C PHE A 247 -20.40 -13.75 -2.84
N LEU A 248 -20.52 -12.42 -2.90
CA LEU A 248 -21.22 -11.75 -3.99
C LEU A 248 -20.48 -11.94 -5.33
N THR A 249 -19.15 -11.97 -5.32
CA THR A 249 -18.34 -12.21 -6.51
C THR A 249 -18.56 -13.61 -7.07
N ASP A 250 -18.57 -14.65 -6.22
CA ASP A 250 -18.92 -16.01 -6.61
C ASP A 250 -20.31 -16.09 -7.27
N LYS A 251 -21.28 -15.29 -6.79
CA LYS A 251 -22.66 -15.33 -7.29
C LYS A 251 -22.90 -14.49 -8.54
N ILE A 252 -22.26 -13.33 -8.64
CA ILE A 252 -22.54 -12.33 -9.67
C ILE A 252 -21.51 -12.43 -10.80
N LEU A 253 -20.21 -12.46 -10.46
CA LEU A 253 -19.14 -12.33 -11.43
C LEU A 253 -18.63 -13.68 -11.93
N LEU A 254 -18.79 -14.75 -11.15
CA LEU A 254 -18.39 -16.11 -11.52
C LEU A 254 -19.53 -17.14 -11.38
N PRO A 255 -20.67 -16.94 -12.08
CA PRO A 255 -21.83 -17.81 -11.91
C PRO A 255 -21.52 -19.27 -12.30
N GLY A 256 -21.80 -20.20 -11.39
CA GLY A 256 -21.67 -21.64 -11.61
C GLY A 256 -20.35 -22.27 -11.17
N ARG A 257 -19.39 -21.48 -10.68
CA ARG A 257 -18.14 -21.94 -10.06
C ARG A 257 -17.90 -21.20 -8.74
N THR A 258 -16.88 -21.60 -7.98
CA THR A 258 -16.42 -20.85 -6.81
C THR A 258 -14.98 -20.41 -7.02
N LEU A 259 -14.62 -19.22 -6.54
CA LEU A 259 -13.27 -18.70 -6.59
C LEU A 259 -12.27 -19.66 -5.93
N THR A 260 -12.66 -20.27 -4.80
CA THR A 260 -11.82 -21.27 -4.12
C THR A 260 -11.48 -22.43 -5.05
N ASP A 261 -12.46 -23.00 -5.74
CA ASP A 261 -12.20 -24.14 -6.63
C ASP A 261 -11.29 -23.77 -7.80
N GLU A 262 -11.49 -22.58 -8.38
CA GLU A 262 -10.67 -22.09 -9.49
C GLU A 262 -9.22 -21.77 -9.08
N ILE A 263 -9.02 -21.26 -7.86
CA ILE A 263 -7.71 -20.78 -7.40
C ILE A 263 -6.86 -21.91 -6.82
N ILE A 264 -7.44 -22.88 -6.12
CA ILE A 264 -6.66 -23.91 -5.40
C ILE A 264 -6.93 -25.36 -5.78
N ASN A 265 -8.07 -25.69 -6.40
CA ASN A 265 -8.46 -27.09 -6.67
C ASN A 265 -8.28 -27.50 -8.14
N GLN A 266 -7.70 -26.64 -8.98
CA GLN A 266 -7.37 -26.97 -10.37
C GLN A 266 -5.93 -27.49 -10.51
N GLU A 267 -5.69 -28.35 -11.50
CA GLU A 267 -4.33 -28.78 -11.87
C GLU A 267 -3.42 -27.59 -12.22
N LYS A 268 -4.00 -26.56 -12.86
CA LYS A 268 -3.36 -25.28 -13.10
C LYS A 268 -4.20 -24.17 -12.43
N PRO A 269 -3.70 -23.54 -11.35
CA PRO A 269 -4.40 -22.44 -10.70
C PRO A 269 -4.84 -21.33 -11.66
N ASN A 270 -6.09 -20.91 -11.55
CA ASN A 270 -6.66 -19.88 -12.41
C ASN A 270 -6.28 -18.47 -11.92
N ILE A 271 -5.21 -17.91 -12.49
CA ILE A 271 -4.73 -16.56 -12.20
C ILE A 271 -5.83 -15.50 -12.44
N GLY A 272 -6.68 -15.70 -13.46
CA GLY A 272 -7.79 -14.80 -13.77
C GLY A 272 -8.87 -14.78 -12.67
N ALA A 273 -9.16 -15.92 -12.06
CA ALA A 273 -10.04 -15.99 -10.89
C ALA A 273 -9.42 -15.27 -9.68
N GLY A 274 -8.11 -15.43 -9.45
CA GLY A 274 -7.39 -14.67 -8.43
C GLY A 274 -7.46 -13.15 -8.65
N LEU A 275 -7.33 -12.70 -9.91
CA LEU A 275 -7.47 -11.29 -10.27
C LEU A 275 -8.90 -10.77 -10.08
N LEU A 276 -9.91 -11.58 -10.42
CA LEU A 276 -11.31 -11.22 -10.20
C LEU A 276 -11.62 -11.07 -8.71
N GLU A 277 -11.06 -11.95 -7.88
CA GLU A 277 -11.17 -11.86 -6.42
C GLU A 277 -10.46 -10.62 -5.86
N ALA A 278 -9.25 -10.33 -6.32
CA ALA A 278 -8.52 -9.12 -5.94
C ALA A 278 -9.29 -7.84 -6.33
N PHE A 279 -9.84 -7.80 -7.55
CA PHE A 279 -10.73 -6.71 -8.00
C PHE A 279 -11.93 -6.56 -7.07
N ALA A 280 -12.58 -7.66 -6.72
CA ALA A 280 -13.73 -7.62 -5.82
C ALA A 280 -13.37 -7.00 -4.47
N TYR A 281 -12.25 -7.40 -3.86
CA TYR A 281 -11.80 -6.81 -2.60
C TYR A 281 -11.50 -5.32 -2.73
N VAL A 282 -10.68 -4.93 -3.70
CA VAL A 282 -10.26 -3.53 -3.88
C VAL A 282 -11.44 -2.65 -4.26
N GLY A 283 -12.26 -3.07 -5.22
CA GLY A 283 -13.46 -2.35 -5.63
C GLY A 283 -14.45 -2.17 -4.49
N SER A 284 -14.59 -3.18 -3.63
CA SER A 284 -15.42 -3.08 -2.43
C SER A 284 -14.87 -2.09 -1.41
N ALA A 285 -13.57 -2.14 -1.11
CA ALA A 285 -12.95 -1.20 -0.20
C ALA A 285 -13.17 0.24 -0.66
N ILE A 286 -12.98 0.51 -1.96
CA ILE A 286 -13.25 1.83 -2.55
C ILE A 286 -14.72 2.24 -2.39
N LEU A 287 -15.67 1.35 -2.73
CA LEU A 287 -17.10 1.65 -2.58
C LEU A 287 -17.50 1.91 -1.13
N ILE A 288 -16.94 1.16 -0.18
CA ILE A 288 -17.16 1.35 1.25
C ILE A 288 -16.65 2.72 1.67
N THR A 289 -15.40 3.02 1.35
CA THR A 289 -14.77 4.32 1.61
C THR A 289 -15.56 5.49 1.04
N TRP A 290 -16.19 5.37 -0.14
CA TRP A 290 -17.03 6.45 -0.67
C TRP A 290 -18.42 6.55 -0.03
N SER A 291 -18.82 5.55 0.74
CA SER A 291 -20.16 5.46 1.34
C SER A 291 -20.19 5.80 2.83
N ILE A 292 -19.03 5.94 3.47
CA ILE A 292 -18.87 6.29 4.89
C ILE A 292 -18.10 7.59 5.01
#